data_AF-A0AAE0A0K9-F1
#
_entry.id   AF-A0AAE0A0K9-F1
#
_cell.length_a   1.000
_cell.length_b   1.000
_cell.length_c   1.000
_cell.angle_alpha   90.00
_cell.angle_beta   90.00
_cell.angle_gamma   90.00
#
_symmetry.space_group_name_H-M   'P 1'
#
loop_
_entity.id
_entity.type
_entity.pdbx_description
1 polymer ?
#
loop_
_entity_poly.entity_id
_entity_poly.type
_entity_poly.pdbx_seq_one_letter_code
_entity_poly.pdbx_strand_id
1 'polypeptide(L)'
;MTSRWTIPRSGLYSIQLIRSKDLFEDQGDQGQLYKGQIFKDRQTLRKVVGLYALEERFEYKVRRSSHTRFATTCRIKGCEWVITAGKLKNGTYWHVKSFVKEHTCGDSGNYNIDFKRVSSYVIGELFARKFADLGCTICPKDIISEFRDEHGINLSYNKAYRSKTCALHKAFGDPWESFKMLPSFFYMLE
;
A
#
# COMPACT_ATOMS: atom_id res chain seq x y z
N MET A 1 32.86 34.98 -3.49
CA MET A 1 33.11 34.03 -2.39
C MET A 1 31.78 33.40 -2.00
N THR A 2 31.47 32.21 -2.49
CA THR A 2 30.20 31.52 -2.24
C THR A 2 30.38 30.57 -1.06
N SER A 3 29.88 30.98 0.11
CA SER A 3 29.97 30.19 1.34
C SER A 3 29.13 28.92 1.19
N ARG A 4 29.82 27.79 1.05
CA ARG A 4 29.25 26.44 1.03
C ARG A 4 28.84 26.08 2.46
N TRP A 5 27.55 26.20 2.76
CA TRP A 5 27.01 25.76 4.05
C TRP A 5 27.23 24.27 4.22
N THR A 6 28.02 23.92 5.24
CA THR A 6 28.28 22.54 5.65
C THR A 6 27.65 22.37 7.02
N ILE A 7 26.65 21.50 7.15
CA ILE A 7 25.94 21.26 8.41
C ILE A 7 26.87 20.47 9.35
N PRO A 8 27.29 21.03 10.49
CA PRO A 8 28.10 20.29 11.47
C PRO A 8 27.30 19.11 12.04
N ARG A 9 27.96 17.96 12.24
CA ARG A 9 27.39 16.67 12.73
C ARG A 9 26.65 15.79 11.72
N SER A 10 26.74 16.03 10.41
CA SER A 10 26.20 15.10 9.41
C SER A 10 26.69 13.64 9.58
N GLY A 11 27.91 13.45 10.12
CA GLY A 11 28.48 12.13 10.42
C GLY A 11 27.93 11.42 11.67
N LEU A 12 27.08 12.07 12.48
CA LEU A 12 26.40 11.43 13.62
C LEU A 12 25.05 10.83 13.25
N TYR A 13 24.54 11.14 12.06
CA TYR A 13 23.33 10.54 11.52
C TYR A 13 23.74 9.48 10.49
N SER A 14 24.11 8.30 10.98
CA SER A 14 24.04 7.11 10.13
C SER A 14 22.57 6.79 9.95
N ILE A 15 21.98 7.15 8.81
CA ILE A 15 20.71 6.56 8.37
C ILE A 15 21.02 5.09 8.14
N GLN A 16 20.89 4.28 9.18
CA GLN A 16 20.82 2.85 8.98
C GLN A 16 19.54 2.61 8.18
N LEU A 17 19.73 2.16 6.94
CA LEU A 17 18.65 1.72 6.07
C LEU A 17 18.05 0.48 6.74
N ILE A 18 17.01 0.69 7.54
CA ILE A 18 16.19 -0.40 8.06
C ILE A 18 15.65 -1.11 6.81
N ARG A 19 16.16 -2.32 6.56
CA ARG A 19 15.74 -3.14 5.42
C ARG A 19 14.25 -3.40 5.63
N SER A 20 13.44 -3.21 4.59
CA SER A 20 11.98 -3.35 4.72
C SER A 20 11.56 -4.66 5.37
N LYS A 21 12.35 -5.73 5.20
CA LYS A 21 12.14 -7.05 5.79
C LYS A 21 11.97 -7.03 7.33
N ASP A 22 12.57 -6.05 8.00
CA ASP A 22 12.49 -5.88 9.47
C ASP A 22 11.26 -5.06 9.92
N LEU A 23 10.46 -4.53 8.98
CA LEU A 23 9.23 -3.75 9.25
C LEU A 23 7.94 -4.58 9.09
N PHE A 24 8.05 -5.88 8.82
CA PHE A 24 6.92 -6.78 8.56
C PHE A 24 6.31 -7.44 9.82
N GLU A 25 6.95 -7.34 10.98
CA GLU A 25 6.41 -7.88 12.23
C GLU A 25 5.72 -6.76 13.01
N ASP A 26 4.40 -6.64 12.81
CA ASP A 26 3.45 -6.84 13.92
C ASP A 26 2.01 -6.63 13.43
N GLN A 27 1.15 -7.58 13.83
CA GLN A 27 -0.32 -7.69 13.74
C GLN A 27 -1.00 -8.10 12.42
N GLY A 28 -1.13 -9.43 12.25
CA GLY A 28 -2.40 -10.06 11.88
C GLY A 28 -2.41 -10.80 10.54
N ASP A 29 -2.01 -12.08 10.57
CA ASP A 29 -2.27 -13.09 9.53
C ASP A 29 -1.63 -12.80 8.16
N GLN A 30 -0.29 -12.64 8.13
CA GLN A 30 0.49 -12.89 6.91
C GLN A 30 0.57 -14.41 6.70
N GLY A 31 -0.56 -14.99 6.30
CA GLY A 31 -0.72 -16.45 6.32
C GLY A 31 -1.78 -16.91 5.35
N GLN A 32 -1.66 -16.50 4.09
CA GLN A 32 -2.40 -17.03 2.94
C GLN A 32 -3.89 -16.61 2.86
N LEU A 33 -4.30 -16.06 1.72
CA LEU A 33 -5.70 -15.73 1.46
C LEU A 33 -6.51 -17.02 1.25
N TYR A 34 -7.65 -17.17 1.91
CA TYR A 34 -8.48 -18.38 1.79
C TYR A 34 -9.99 -18.10 1.80
N LYS A 35 -10.78 -19.07 1.34
CA LYS A 35 -12.25 -18.97 1.31
C LYS A 35 -12.81 -19.01 2.74
N GLY A 36 -13.70 -18.07 3.06
CA GLY A 36 -14.32 -17.94 4.38
C GLY A 36 -13.59 -16.98 5.33
N GLN A 37 -12.40 -16.49 4.96
CA GLN A 37 -11.67 -15.50 5.75
C GLN A 37 -12.48 -14.21 5.93
N ILE A 38 -12.42 -13.63 7.14
CA ILE A 38 -13.18 -12.43 7.53
C ILE A 38 -12.20 -11.27 7.75
N PHE A 39 -12.55 -10.12 7.17
CA PHE A 39 -11.85 -8.87 7.30
C PHE A 39 -12.72 -7.84 8.00
N LYS A 40 -12.10 -6.95 8.79
CA LYS A 40 -12.80 -5.91 9.57
C LYS A 40 -13.60 -4.94 8.69
N ASP A 41 -13.07 -4.64 7.50
CA ASP A 41 -13.64 -3.67 6.57
C ASP A 41 -13.25 -3.98 5.11
N ARG A 42 -13.80 -3.19 4.18
CA ARG A 42 -13.48 -3.32 2.75
C ARG A 42 -12.04 -2.90 2.43
N GLN A 43 -11.46 -2.00 3.20
CA GLN A 43 -10.13 -1.43 2.92
C GLN A 43 -9.04 -2.46 3.20
N THR A 44 -9.13 -3.15 4.35
CA THR A 44 -8.30 -4.29 4.73
C THR A 44 -8.37 -5.43 3.72
N LEU A 45 -9.59 -5.82 3.31
CA LEU A 45 -9.74 -6.80 2.23
C LEU A 45 -9.01 -6.36 0.94
N ARG A 46 -9.18 -5.10 0.51
CA ARG A 46 -8.51 -4.58 -0.69
C ARG A 46 -6.99 -4.55 -0.54
N LYS A 47 -6.50 -4.24 0.66
CA LYS A 47 -5.07 -4.25 1.00
C LYS A 47 -4.51 -5.65 0.87
N VAL A 48 -5.12 -6.64 1.54
CA VAL A 48 -4.66 -8.03 1.53
C VAL A 48 -4.69 -8.63 0.13
N VAL A 49 -5.75 -8.40 -0.65
CA VAL A 49 -5.80 -8.83 -2.06
C VAL A 49 -4.72 -8.15 -2.91
N GLY A 50 -4.42 -6.88 -2.63
CA GLY A 50 -3.35 -6.14 -3.30
C GLY A 50 -1.95 -6.65 -2.99
N LEU A 51 -1.70 -7.00 -1.73
CA LEU A 51 -0.45 -7.60 -1.28
C LEU A 51 -0.27 -9.00 -1.84
N TYR A 52 -1.32 -9.82 -1.81
CA TYR A 52 -1.33 -11.15 -2.43
C TYR A 52 -0.94 -11.09 -3.91
N ALA A 53 -1.52 -10.16 -4.67
CA ALA A 53 -1.19 -10.00 -6.08
C ALA A 53 0.24 -9.50 -6.33
N LEU A 54 0.79 -8.70 -5.41
CA LEU A 54 2.17 -8.23 -5.46
C LEU A 54 3.16 -9.37 -5.20
N GLU A 55 2.86 -10.21 -4.22
CA GLU A 55 3.67 -11.36 -3.82
C GLU A 55 3.69 -12.45 -4.90
N GLU A 56 2.52 -12.82 -5.42
CA GLU A 56 2.35 -13.80 -6.51
C GLU A 56 2.66 -13.20 -7.90
N ARG A 57 3.11 -11.94 -7.94
CA ARG A 57 3.58 -11.25 -9.14
C ARG A 57 2.60 -11.25 -10.32
N PHE A 58 1.34 -10.89 -10.08
CA PHE A 58 0.37 -10.69 -11.17
C PHE A 58 -0.45 -9.42 -11.01
N GLU A 59 -1.11 -9.01 -12.10
CA GLU A 59 -2.06 -7.92 -12.07
C GLU A 59 -3.50 -8.42 -12.09
N TYR A 60 -4.32 -7.86 -11.20
CA TYR A 60 -5.77 -8.08 -11.19
C TYR A 60 -6.53 -6.83 -11.61
N LYS A 61 -7.80 -7.04 -11.96
CA LYS A 61 -8.78 -5.97 -12.16
C LYS A 61 -9.97 -6.19 -11.22
N VAL A 62 -10.55 -5.08 -10.79
CA VAL A 62 -11.81 -5.11 -10.03
C VAL A 62 -12.96 -5.26 -11.03
N ARG A 63 -13.60 -6.44 -11.06
CA ARG A 63 -14.75 -6.72 -11.92
C ARG A 63 -16.01 -6.03 -11.41
N ARG A 64 -16.23 -6.06 -10.09
CA ARG A 64 -17.36 -5.40 -9.43
C ARG A 64 -16.95 -4.90 -8.06
N SER A 65 -17.42 -3.71 -7.70
CA SER A 65 -17.27 -3.20 -6.35
C SER A 65 -18.43 -2.31 -5.97
N SER A 66 -19.12 -2.67 -4.90
CA SER A 66 -20.23 -1.94 -4.31
C SER A 66 -20.06 -1.87 -2.79
N HIS A 67 -21.03 -1.28 -2.09
CA HIS A 67 -21.05 -1.28 -0.63
C HIS A 67 -21.26 -2.68 -0.01
N THR A 68 -21.64 -3.68 -0.80
CA THR A 68 -21.97 -5.03 -0.31
C THR A 68 -21.22 -6.16 -1.01
N ARG A 69 -20.59 -5.89 -2.16
CA ARG A 69 -19.89 -6.89 -2.99
C ARG A 69 -18.55 -6.37 -3.48
N PHE A 70 -17.56 -7.25 -3.50
CA PHE A 70 -16.24 -7.00 -4.06
C PHE A 70 -15.83 -8.22 -4.86
N ALA A 71 -15.48 -8.05 -6.13
CA ALA A 71 -15.06 -9.13 -6.99
C ALA A 71 -13.87 -8.69 -7.86
N THR A 72 -12.80 -9.46 -7.83
CA THR A 72 -11.59 -9.26 -8.60
C THR A 72 -11.30 -10.48 -9.47
N THR A 73 -10.73 -10.24 -10.65
CA THR A 73 -10.28 -11.30 -11.56
C THR A 73 -8.87 -10.97 -12.01
N CYS A 74 -8.14 -11.97 -12.51
CA CYS A 74 -6.87 -11.71 -13.16
C CYS A 74 -7.10 -10.77 -14.36
N ARG A 75 -6.06 -10.01 -14.71
CA ARG A 75 -6.09 -9.11 -15.87
C ARG A 75 -6.18 -9.89 -17.18
N ILE A 76 -5.50 -11.04 -17.27
CA ILE A 76 -5.49 -11.89 -18.46
C ILE A 76 -6.91 -12.42 -18.70
N LYS A 77 -7.40 -12.25 -19.94
CA LYS A 77 -8.73 -12.73 -20.32
C LYS A 77 -8.74 -14.25 -20.31
N GLY A 78 -9.79 -14.85 -19.75
CA GLY A 78 -9.94 -16.31 -19.66
C GLY A 78 -9.19 -16.94 -18.48
N CYS A 79 -8.44 -16.16 -17.70
CA CYS A 79 -7.83 -16.66 -16.46
C CYS A 79 -8.91 -16.91 -15.38
N GLU A 80 -8.85 -18.07 -14.73
CA GLU A 80 -9.82 -18.50 -13.73
C GLU A 80 -9.60 -17.92 -12.34
N TRP A 81 -8.44 -17.31 -12.08
CA TRP A 81 -8.19 -16.66 -10.79
C TRP A 81 -9.27 -15.61 -10.50
N VAL A 82 -9.92 -15.77 -9.35
CA VAL A 82 -11.01 -14.91 -8.91
C VAL A 82 -11.07 -14.87 -7.39
N ILE A 83 -11.29 -13.68 -6.85
CA ILE A 83 -11.70 -13.48 -5.46
C ILE A 83 -13.04 -12.79 -5.48
N THR A 84 -14.01 -13.35 -4.74
CA THR A 84 -15.25 -12.66 -4.45
C THR A 84 -15.45 -12.57 -2.94
N ALA A 85 -15.95 -11.43 -2.50
CA ALA A 85 -16.23 -11.14 -1.11
C ALA A 85 -17.55 -10.40 -0.98
N GLY A 86 -18.19 -10.58 0.17
CA GLY A 86 -19.41 -9.88 0.53
C GLY A 86 -19.33 -9.25 1.91
N LYS A 87 -20.07 -8.16 2.08
CA LYS A 87 -20.28 -7.55 3.39
C LYS A 87 -21.20 -8.43 4.23
N LEU A 88 -20.87 -8.64 5.50
CA LEU A 88 -21.73 -9.32 6.47
C LEU A 88 -22.89 -8.40 6.87
N LYS A 89 -24.03 -8.98 7.29
CA LYS A 89 -25.20 -8.20 7.72
C LYS A 89 -24.84 -7.34 8.94
N ASN A 90 -25.36 -6.11 8.99
CA ASN A 90 -25.32 -5.19 10.12
C ASN A 90 -23.93 -4.83 10.68
N GLY A 91 -22.85 -5.02 9.91
CA GLY A 91 -21.49 -4.69 10.37
C GLY A 91 -20.64 -4.04 9.28
N THR A 92 -19.39 -3.72 9.61
CA THR A 92 -18.37 -3.28 8.64
C THR A 92 -17.64 -4.45 8.01
N TYR A 93 -17.75 -5.65 8.59
CA TYR A 93 -17.01 -6.85 8.22
C TYR A 93 -17.32 -7.37 6.82
N TRP A 94 -16.28 -7.95 6.20
CA TRP A 94 -16.32 -8.56 4.88
C TRP A 94 -15.82 -10.00 4.99
N HIS A 95 -16.43 -10.92 4.24
CA HIS A 95 -15.97 -12.30 4.16
C HIS A 95 -15.67 -12.68 2.73
N VAL A 96 -14.63 -13.49 2.53
CA VAL A 96 -14.29 -14.08 1.23
C VAL A 96 -15.29 -15.19 0.92
N LYS A 97 -16.12 -15.00 -0.10
CA LYS A 97 -17.13 -15.97 -0.55
C LYS A 97 -16.53 -17.06 -1.43
N SER A 98 -15.65 -16.67 -2.33
CA SER A 98 -14.95 -17.60 -3.22
C SER A 98 -13.53 -17.12 -3.45
N PHE A 99 -12.61 -18.06 -3.49
CA PHE A 99 -11.24 -17.82 -3.89
C PHE A 99 -10.78 -18.98 -4.77
N VAL A 100 -10.38 -18.67 -6.00
CA VAL A 100 -9.68 -19.59 -6.88
C VAL A 100 -8.24 -19.12 -6.93
N LYS A 101 -7.35 -19.91 -6.32
CA LYS A 101 -5.91 -19.62 -6.24
C LYS A 101 -5.20 -19.89 -7.56
N GLU A 102 -5.56 -20.99 -8.20
CA GLU A 102 -4.96 -21.48 -9.44
C GLU A 102 -5.14 -20.48 -10.59
N HIS A 103 -4.08 -20.29 -11.35
CA HIS A 103 -4.06 -19.45 -12.54
C HIS A 103 -4.00 -20.33 -13.80
N THR A 104 -5.04 -20.30 -14.61
CA THR A 104 -5.03 -20.96 -15.94
C THR A 104 -4.19 -20.22 -16.99
N CYS A 105 -3.63 -19.05 -16.66
CA CYS A 105 -2.75 -18.30 -17.57
C CYS A 105 -1.29 -18.80 -17.62
N GLY A 106 -0.98 -19.90 -16.89
CA GLY A 106 0.33 -20.56 -16.85
C GLY A 106 1.47 -19.70 -16.26
N ASP A 107 2.67 -20.30 -16.12
CA ASP A 107 3.95 -19.61 -15.82
C ASP A 107 4.38 -18.63 -16.93
N SER A 108 3.70 -18.67 -18.08
CA SER A 108 3.69 -17.64 -19.12
C SER A 108 3.19 -16.26 -18.63
N GLY A 109 2.78 -16.16 -17.36
CA GLY A 109 2.60 -14.92 -16.61
C GLY A 109 3.87 -14.08 -16.41
N ASN A 110 5.05 -14.59 -16.78
CA ASN A 110 6.28 -13.80 -17.00
C ASN A 110 6.19 -12.89 -18.25
N TYR A 111 5.04 -12.26 -18.50
CA TYR A 111 5.10 -11.02 -19.25
C TYR A 111 5.89 -10.05 -18.39
N ASN A 112 6.72 -9.21 -19.00
CA ASN A 112 7.12 -7.93 -18.43
C ASN A 112 5.83 -7.19 -18.02
N ILE A 113 5.25 -7.58 -16.89
CA ILE A 113 4.22 -6.83 -16.23
C ILE A 113 5.02 -5.68 -15.69
N ASP A 114 5.16 -4.64 -16.50
CA ASP A 114 5.23 -3.33 -15.91
C ASP A 114 4.01 -3.31 -14.99
N PHE A 115 4.20 -3.48 -13.69
CA PHE A 115 3.19 -3.41 -12.63
C PHE A 115 2.64 -1.98 -12.51
N LYS A 116 2.42 -1.36 -13.69
CA LYS A 116 1.76 -0.11 -14.01
C LYS A 116 0.41 -0.04 -13.33
N ARG A 117 -0.19 -1.15 -12.87
CA ARG A 117 -1.46 -1.15 -12.16
C ARG A 117 -1.42 -1.57 -10.69
N VAL A 118 -0.24 -1.78 -10.09
CA VAL A 118 -0.16 -1.86 -8.61
C VAL A 118 -0.76 -0.58 -8.04
N SER A 119 -1.69 -0.74 -7.11
CA SER A 119 -2.43 0.37 -6.55
C SER A 119 -1.50 1.28 -5.76
N SER A 120 -1.54 2.59 -6.03
CA SER A 120 -0.82 3.57 -5.19
C SER A 120 -1.24 3.52 -3.73
N TYR A 121 -2.46 3.06 -3.46
CA TYR A 121 -2.93 2.81 -2.10
C TYR A 121 -2.17 1.66 -1.42
N VAL A 122 -1.91 0.56 -2.14
CA VAL A 122 -1.18 -0.59 -1.59
C VAL A 122 0.28 -0.21 -1.32
N ILE A 123 0.90 0.50 -2.26
CA ILE A 123 2.26 1.04 -2.08
C ILE A 123 2.27 2.03 -0.90
N GLY A 124 1.31 2.96 -0.83
CA GLY A 124 1.22 3.90 0.28
C GLY A 124 1.05 3.21 1.64
N GLU A 125 0.25 2.16 1.71
CA GLU A 125 0.08 1.35 2.94
C GLU A 125 1.36 0.60 3.34
N LEU A 126 2.18 0.15 2.38
CA LEU A 126 3.49 -0.46 2.65
C LEU A 126 4.47 0.56 3.23
N PHE A 127 4.48 1.77 2.67
CA PHE A 127 5.38 2.83 3.10
C PHE A 127 4.88 3.60 4.34
N ALA A 128 3.61 3.46 4.74
CA ALA A 128 3.00 4.24 5.82
C ALA A 128 3.79 4.17 7.14
N ARG A 129 4.32 2.99 7.51
CA ARG A 129 5.17 2.83 8.70
C ARG A 129 6.47 3.63 8.56
N LYS A 130 7.17 3.49 7.43
CA LYS A 130 8.39 4.26 7.14
C LYS A 130 8.18 5.77 7.23
N PHE A 131 7.03 6.27 6.78
CA PHE A 131 6.68 7.68 6.91
C PHE A 131 6.37 8.12 8.35
N ALA A 132 5.84 7.22 9.20
CA ALA A 132 5.65 7.50 10.61
C ALA A 132 7.00 7.65 11.34
N ASP A 133 7.97 6.80 11.00
CA ASP A 133 9.28 6.78 11.66
C ASP A 133 10.24 7.88 11.13
N LEU A 134 10.29 8.08 9.81
CA LEU A 134 11.22 9.01 9.15
C LEU A 134 10.61 10.39 8.86
N GLY A 135 9.32 10.56 9.14
CA GLY A 135 8.57 11.77 8.81
C GLY A 135 8.40 12.01 7.31
N CYS A 136 8.21 13.28 6.93
CA CYS A 136 7.93 13.70 5.54
C CYS A 136 9.14 13.68 4.59
N THR A 137 10.28 13.13 5.03
CA THR A 137 11.59 13.21 4.35
C THR A 137 11.68 12.35 3.09
N ILE A 138 10.97 11.22 3.04
CA ILE A 138 10.98 10.30 1.90
C ILE A 138 10.38 10.98 0.66
N CYS A 139 11.14 11.09 -0.42
CA CYS A 139 10.68 11.67 -1.67
C CYS A 139 10.14 10.59 -2.63
N PRO A 140 9.35 10.96 -3.65
CA PRO A 140 8.84 9.98 -4.61
C PRO A 140 9.94 9.19 -5.34
N LYS A 141 11.15 9.74 -5.49
CA LYS A 141 12.28 9.03 -6.11
C LYS A 141 12.77 7.88 -5.23
N ASP A 142 12.79 8.08 -3.91
CA ASP A 142 13.17 7.05 -2.95
C ASP A 142 12.19 5.87 -2.98
N ILE A 143 10.89 6.17 -3.10
CA ILE A 143 9.85 5.14 -3.28
C ILE A 143 10.09 4.35 -4.59
N ILE A 144 10.47 5.03 -5.68
CA ILE A 144 10.73 4.35 -6.96
C ILE A 144 11.96 3.44 -6.86
N SER A 145 13.06 3.91 -6.27
CA SER A 145 14.28 3.10 -6.11
C SER A 145 14.03 1.91 -5.21
N GLU A 146 13.45 2.13 -4.03
CA GLU A 146 13.23 1.08 -3.05
C GLU A 146 12.25 0.02 -3.58
N PHE A 147 11.14 0.43 -4.20
CA PHE A 147 10.18 -0.52 -4.76
C PHE A 147 10.77 -1.32 -5.93
N ARG A 148 11.73 -0.75 -6.66
CA ARG A 148 12.49 -1.46 -7.69
C ARG A 148 13.43 -2.47 -7.07
N ASP A 149 14.14 -2.11 -6.01
CA ASP A 149 15.11 -2.99 -5.35
C ASP A 149 14.43 -4.16 -4.65
N GLU A 150 13.27 -3.92 -4.03
CA GLU A 150 12.54 -4.94 -3.26
C GLU A 150 11.67 -5.85 -4.13
N HIS A 151 11.00 -5.29 -5.13
CA HIS A 151 10.02 -6.03 -5.93
C HIS A 151 10.41 -6.21 -7.40
N GLY A 152 11.51 -5.61 -7.86
CA GLY A 152 11.90 -5.61 -9.28
C GLY A 152 11.01 -4.71 -10.15
N ILE A 153 10.18 -3.85 -9.54
CA ILE A 153 9.13 -3.10 -10.24
C ILE A 153 9.53 -1.64 -10.40
N ASN A 154 9.51 -1.16 -11.64
CA ASN A 154 9.73 0.25 -11.93
C ASN A 154 8.41 1.06 -11.83
N LEU A 155 8.30 1.92 -10.83
CA LEU A 155 7.13 2.79 -10.64
C LEU A 155 7.26 4.09 -11.46
N SER A 156 6.14 4.60 -11.96
CA SER A 156 6.10 5.96 -12.50
C SER A 156 6.14 6.99 -11.37
N TYR A 157 6.73 8.16 -11.65
CA TYR A 157 6.81 9.25 -10.67
C TYR A 157 5.44 9.64 -10.10
N ASN A 158 4.43 9.82 -10.95
CA ASN A 158 3.07 10.14 -10.53
C ASN A 158 2.47 9.09 -9.59
N LYS A 159 2.80 7.81 -9.79
CA LYS A 159 2.35 6.74 -8.91
C LYS A 159 3.07 6.79 -7.56
N ALA A 160 4.38 7.00 -7.56
CA ALA A 160 5.15 7.18 -6.33
C ALA A 160 4.66 8.39 -5.53
N TYR A 161 4.37 9.51 -6.20
CA TYR A 161 3.80 10.70 -5.57
C TYR A 161 2.45 10.41 -4.91
N ARG A 162 1.51 9.77 -5.62
CA ARG A 162 0.21 9.38 -5.04
C ARG A 162 0.36 8.39 -3.88
N SER A 163 1.36 7.52 -3.94
CA SER A 163 1.65 6.56 -2.87
C SER A 163 2.18 7.28 -1.62
N LYS A 164 3.07 8.27 -1.80
CA LYS A 164 3.52 9.18 -0.74
C LYS A 164 2.33 9.89 -0.10
N THR A 165 1.44 10.50 -0.87
CA THR A 165 0.25 11.18 -0.32
C THR A 165 -0.61 10.22 0.51
N CYS A 166 -0.81 9.00 0.02
CA CYS A 166 -1.56 7.96 0.74
C CYS A 166 -0.85 7.54 2.05
N ALA A 167 0.47 7.37 2.02
CA ALA A 167 1.27 7.00 3.18
C ALA A 167 1.23 8.10 4.25
N LEU A 168 1.38 9.37 3.85
CA LEU A 168 1.29 10.53 4.76
C LEU A 168 -0.09 10.62 5.41
N HIS A 169 -1.16 10.49 4.62
CA HIS A 169 -2.52 10.50 5.15
C HIS A 169 -2.76 9.35 6.13
N LYS A 170 -2.13 8.20 5.91
CA LYS A 170 -2.20 7.05 6.80
C LYS A 170 -1.42 7.26 8.10
N ALA A 171 -0.25 7.88 8.03
CA ALA A 171 0.64 8.12 9.17
C ALA A 171 0.16 9.28 10.05
N PHE A 172 -0.30 10.38 9.44
CA PHE A 172 -0.58 11.64 10.13
C PHE A 172 -2.06 12.06 10.11
N GLY A 173 -2.91 11.33 9.37
CA GLY A 173 -4.31 11.71 9.17
C GLY A 173 -4.48 12.77 8.07
N ASP A 174 -5.68 13.37 8.04
CA ASP A 174 -6.00 14.41 7.07
C ASP A 174 -5.40 15.76 7.51
N PRO A 175 -4.54 16.38 6.68
CA PRO A 175 -3.99 17.71 6.97
C PRO A 175 -5.06 18.76 7.24
N TRP A 176 -6.25 18.64 6.63
CA TRP A 176 -7.35 19.56 6.85
C TRP A 176 -7.90 19.49 8.26
N GLU A 177 -8.02 18.29 8.82
CA GLU A 177 -8.46 18.11 10.20
C GLU A 177 -7.43 18.66 11.20
N SER A 178 -6.13 18.53 10.89
CA SER A 178 -5.09 19.20 11.68
C SER A 178 -5.19 20.73 11.61
N PHE A 179 -5.49 21.29 10.44
CA PHE A 179 -5.61 22.74 10.25
C PHE A 179 -6.81 23.34 11.01
N LYS A 180 -7.93 22.62 11.09
CA LYS A 180 -9.12 23.05 11.86
C LYS A 180 -8.84 23.31 13.35
N MET A 181 -7.79 22.71 13.91
CA MET A 181 -7.42 22.88 15.31
C MET A 181 -6.66 24.18 15.59
N LEU A 182 -6.15 24.86 14.55
CA LEU A 182 -5.34 26.07 14.70
C LEU A 182 -6.03 27.21 15.47
N PRO A 183 -7.31 27.55 15.23
CA PRO A 183 -7.99 28.61 16.00
C PRO A 183 -8.01 28.33 17.51
N SER A 184 -8.21 27.08 17.91
CA SER A 184 -8.20 26.67 19.32
C SER A 184 -6.79 26.77 19.93
N PHE A 185 -5.75 26.45 19.16
CA PHE A 185 -4.36 26.67 19.61
C PHE A 185 -4.05 28.14 19.83
N PHE A 186 -4.51 29.05 18.95
CA PHE A 186 -4.29 30.48 19.14
C PHE A 186 -4.98 31.01 20.40
N TYR A 187 -6.18 30.53 20.71
CA TYR A 187 -6.90 30.92 21.93
C TYR A 187 -6.22 30.46 23.23
N MET A 188 -5.47 29.36 23.21
CA MET A 188 -4.73 28.87 24.38
C MET A 188 -3.40 29.59 24.64
N LEU A 189 -2.97 30.45 23.72
CA LEU A 189 -1.73 31.22 23.82
C LEU A 189 -1.98 32.68 24.27
N GLU A 190 -3.25 33.08 24.43
CA GLU A 190 -3.70 34.32 25.06
C GLU A 190 -3.97 34.12 26.55
#